data_AF-A0A7K8AAS2-F1
#
_entry.id   AF-A0A7K8AAS2-F1
#
_cell.length_a   1.000
_cell.length_b   1.000
_cell.length_c   1.000
_cell.angle_alpha   90.00
_cell.angle_beta   90.00
_cell.angle_gamma   90.00
#
_symmetry.space_group_name_H-M   'P 1'
#
loop_
_entity.id
_entity.type
_entity.pdbx_description
1 polymer ?
#
loop_
_entity_poly.entity_id
_entity_poly.type
_entity_poly.pdbx_seq_one_letter_code
_entity_poly.pdbx_strand_id
1 'polypeptide(L)'
;DNLRSLTKDAKKLIHQDLPFETLHVEAKVAREMFQHNIYKMEMIERKASQNMEGIVMLHRFGDFVDVSEGPHIPRTSFCFQYEITAAHNLQTDQSELIRRFQGVSLPVHL
;
A
#
# COMPACT_ATOMS: atom_id res chain seq x y z
N ASP A 1 -11.55 -20.75 -0.11
CA ASP A 1 -11.03 -20.56 1.26
C ASP A 1 -9.96 -19.47 1.39
N ASN A 2 -9.01 -19.35 0.45
CA ASN A 2 -7.86 -18.43 0.59
C ASN A 2 -8.19 -16.91 0.51
N LEU A 3 -9.17 -16.46 -0.29
CA LEU A 3 -9.50 -15.02 -0.34
C LEU A 3 -10.34 -14.57 0.87
N ARG A 4 -11.11 -15.50 1.45
CA ARG A 4 -11.90 -15.25 2.65
C ARG A 4 -11.00 -15.04 3.87
N SER A 5 -9.88 -15.76 3.98
CA SER A 5 -8.92 -15.52 5.06
C SER A 5 -8.27 -14.13 4.94
N LEU A 6 -7.86 -13.71 3.75
CA LEU A 6 -7.35 -12.35 3.54
C LEU A 6 -8.38 -11.28 3.93
N THR A 7 -9.65 -11.49 3.55
CA THR A 7 -10.75 -10.58 3.94
C THR A 7 -10.92 -10.55 5.47
N LYS A 8 -10.80 -11.70 6.14
CA LYS A 8 -10.89 -11.78 7.61
C LYS A 8 -9.75 -11.01 8.27
N ASP A 9 -8.53 -11.13 7.76
CA ASP A 9 -7.38 -10.43 8.32
C ASP A 9 -7.44 -8.91 8.07
N ALA A 10 -7.89 -8.49 6.89
CA ALA A 10 -8.19 -7.08 6.61
C ALA A 10 -9.24 -6.53 7.60
N LYS A 11 -10.32 -7.28 7.86
CA LYS A 11 -11.32 -6.89 8.87
C LYS A 11 -10.70 -6.77 10.27
N LYS A 12 -9.84 -7.70 10.69
CA LYS A 12 -9.14 -7.57 11.99
C LYS A 12 -8.33 -6.27 12.06
N LEU A 13 -7.61 -5.91 11.01
CA LEU A 13 -6.84 -4.66 10.93
C LEU A 13 -7.75 -3.41 11.00
N ILE A 14 -8.91 -3.44 10.34
CA ILE A 14 -9.92 -2.36 10.42
C ILE A 14 -10.38 -2.18 11.88
N HIS A 15 -10.64 -3.27 12.61
CA HIS A 15 -11.08 -3.21 14.01
C HIS A 15 -10.00 -2.70 14.98
N GLN A 16 -8.73 -2.71 14.58
CA GLN A 16 -7.65 -2.14 15.40
C GLN A 16 -7.62 -0.60 15.37
N ASP A 17 -8.36 0.03 14.45
CA ASP A 17 -8.47 1.49 14.34
C ASP A 17 -7.11 2.21 14.33
N LEU A 18 -6.23 1.80 13.42
CA LEU A 18 -4.88 2.34 13.32
C LEU A 18 -4.87 3.65 12.54
N PRO A 19 -4.09 4.66 12.96
CA PRO A 19 -3.90 5.89 12.19
C PRO A 19 -3.00 5.64 10.97
N PHE A 20 -3.26 6.37 9.89
CA PHE A 20 -2.32 6.50 8.78
C PHE A 20 -1.41 7.72 9.02
N GLU A 21 -0.13 7.47 9.18
CA GLU A 21 0.90 8.47 9.40
C GLU A 21 1.64 8.77 8.10
N THR A 22 1.81 10.05 7.77
CA THR A 22 2.60 10.45 6.60
C THR A 22 4.02 10.78 7.04
N LEU A 23 5.00 10.17 6.37
CA LEU A 23 6.42 10.36 6.61
C LEU A 23 7.03 11.01 5.38
N HIS A 24 7.66 12.17 5.56
CA HIS A 24 8.46 12.82 4.53
C HIS A 24 9.92 12.46 4.78
N VAL A 25 10.50 11.65 3.89
CA VAL A 25 11.86 11.16 4.06
C VAL A 25 12.71 11.48 2.84
N GLU A 26 14.02 11.61 3.03
CA GLU A 26 14.95 11.70 1.92
C GLU A 26 14.93 10.41 1.09
N ALA A 27 15.11 10.53 -0.23
CA ALA A 27 15.17 9.39 -1.13
C ALA A 27 16.20 8.32 -0.70
N LYS A 28 17.33 8.74 -0.11
CA LYS A 28 18.34 7.81 0.40
C LYS A 28 17.79 6.92 1.52
N VAL A 29 17.07 7.50 2.48
CA VAL A 29 16.46 6.76 3.59
C VAL A 29 15.38 5.81 3.06
N ALA A 30 14.54 6.29 2.14
CA ALA A 30 13.52 5.45 1.51
C ALA A 30 14.16 4.23 0.80
N ARG A 31 15.28 4.42 0.09
CA ARG A 31 16.01 3.32 -0.54
C ARG A 31 16.50 2.28 0.47
N GLU A 32 17.05 2.72 1.60
CA GLU A 32 17.51 1.81 2.65
C GLU A 32 16.35 0.99 3.24
N MET A 33 15.18 1.61 3.45
CA MET A 33 13.98 0.93 3.95
C MET A 33 13.46 -0.15 2.97
N PHE A 34 13.50 0.13 1.66
CA PHE A 34 12.92 -0.72 0.62
C PHE A 34 13.94 -1.50 -0.22
N GLN A 35 15.21 -1.58 0.21
CA GLN A 35 16.31 -2.21 -0.54
C GLN A 35 16.06 -3.66 -0.96
N HIS A 36 15.15 -4.35 -0.27
CA HIS A 36 14.78 -5.75 -0.51
C HIS A 36 13.70 -5.91 -1.60
N ASN A 37 13.12 -4.81 -2.09
CA ASN A 37 12.01 -4.83 -3.05
C ASN A 37 12.33 -3.95 -4.27
N ILE A 38 12.74 -4.60 -5.36
CA ILE A 38 13.15 -3.93 -6.60
C ILE A 38 12.08 -3.00 -7.18
N TYR A 39 10.81 -3.38 -7.12
CA TYR A 39 9.71 -2.58 -7.68
C TYR A 39 9.46 -1.30 -6.86
N LYS A 40 9.61 -1.39 -5.53
CA LYS A 40 9.50 -0.23 -4.65
C LYS A 40 10.70 0.70 -4.82
N MET A 41 11.89 0.15 -5.04
CA MET A 41 13.10 0.92 -5.38
C MET A 41 12.92 1.73 -6.67
N GLU A 42 12.45 1.10 -7.75
CA GLU A 42 12.16 1.81 -9.01
C GLU A 42 11.11 2.93 -8.82
N MET A 43 10.07 2.67 -8.02
CA MET A 43 9.06 3.68 -7.69
C MET A 43 9.64 4.85 -6.89
N ILE A 44 10.56 4.59 -5.96
CA ILE A 44 11.26 5.61 -5.17
C ILE A 44 12.13 6.49 -6.08
N GLU A 45 12.92 5.89 -6.98
CA GLU A 45 13.77 6.65 -7.92
C GLU A 45 12.94 7.53 -8.84
N ARG A 46 11.84 6.99 -9.40
CA ARG A 46 10.91 7.77 -10.22
C ARG A 46 10.37 8.97 -9.46
N LYS A 47 9.91 8.77 -8.22
CA LYS A 47 9.36 9.86 -7.38
C LYS A 47 10.41 10.89 -7.00
N ALA A 48 11.59 10.44 -6.60
CA ALA A 48 12.70 11.32 -6.24
C ALA A 48 13.12 12.20 -7.42
N SER A 49 13.11 11.68 -8.65
CA SER A 49 13.45 12.48 -9.85
C SER A 49 12.42 13.56 -10.20
N GLN A 50 11.16 13.39 -9.77
CA GLN A 50 10.08 14.35 -10.00
C GLN A 50 10.01 15.45 -8.94
N ASN A 51 10.64 15.23 -7.78
CA ASN A 51 10.68 16.18 -6.68
C ASN A 51 12.09 16.79 -6.58
N MET A 52 12.23 18.09 -6.86
CA MET A 52 13.51 18.78 -6.79
C MET A 52 14.17 18.75 -5.40
N GLU A 53 13.38 18.58 -4.33
CA GLU A 53 13.89 18.46 -2.96
C GLU A 53 14.39 17.05 -2.62
N GLY A 54 14.17 16.06 -3.50
CA GLY A 54 14.55 14.67 -3.26
C GLY A 54 13.78 14.00 -2.11
N ILE A 55 12.66 14.58 -1.69
CA ILE A 55 11.79 14.07 -0.62
C ILE A 55 10.78 13.09 -1.20
N VAL A 56 10.69 11.91 -0.59
CA VAL A 56 9.73 10.85 -0.91
C VAL A 56 8.73 10.74 0.23
N MET A 57 7.45 10.75 -0.13
CA MET A 57 6.35 10.54 0.81
C MET A 57 6.10 9.04 1.01
N LEU A 58 6.14 8.61 2.26
CA LEU A 58 5.78 7.27 2.71
C LEU A 58 4.56 7.36 3.64
N HIS A 59 3.81 6.27 3.72
CA HIS A 59 2.70 6.14 4.64
C HIS A 59 2.88 4.91 5.52
N ARG A 60 2.65 5.10 6.81
CA ARG A 60 2.73 4.04 7.80
C ARG A 60 1.35 3.83 8.44
N PHE A 61 0.97 2.58 8.66
CA PHE A 61 -0.09 2.23 9.59
C PHE A 61 0.33 1.00 10.39
N GLY A 62 0.32 1.10 11.71
CA GLY A 62 0.89 0.08 12.59
C GLY A 62 2.35 -0.20 12.25
N ASP A 63 2.68 -1.45 11.92
CA ASP A 63 4.04 -1.88 11.62
C ASP A 63 4.34 -1.94 10.11
N PHE A 64 3.36 -1.61 9.27
CA PHE A 64 3.50 -1.62 7.82
C PHE A 64 3.80 -0.21 7.29
N VAL A 65 4.78 -0.10 6.41
CA VAL A 65 5.17 1.15 5.72
C VAL A 65 5.14 0.90 4.22
N ASP A 66 4.56 1.84 3.47
CA ASP A 66 4.54 1.77 2.02
C ASP A 66 4.77 3.12 1.33
N VAL A 67 5.35 3.07 0.13
CA VAL A 67 5.41 4.22 -0.79
C VAL A 67 4.14 4.24 -1.63
N SER A 68 3.32 5.27 -1.45
CA SER A 68 2.05 5.45 -2.17
C SER A 68 1.84 6.92 -2.56
N GLU A 69 0.95 7.17 -3.51
CA GLU A 69 0.69 8.51 -4.07
C GLU A 69 -0.64 9.05 -3.53
N GLY A 70 -0.70 10.36 -3.30
CA GLY A 70 -1.91 11.04 -2.83
C GLY A 70 -2.16 10.91 -1.32
N PRO A 71 -3.20 11.60 -0.81
CA PRO A 71 -3.58 11.53 0.59
C PRO A 71 -4.25 10.17 0.92
N HIS A 72 -4.07 9.72 2.16
CA HIS A 72 -4.78 8.56 2.71
C HIS A 72 -5.97 8.97 3.56
N ILE A 73 -6.88 8.02 3.78
CA ILE A 73 -7.88 8.12 4.85
C ILE A 73 -7.18 8.25 6.22
N PRO A 74 -7.80 8.90 7.22
CA PRO A 74 -7.11 9.17 8.48
C PRO A 74 -6.84 7.91 9.32
N ARG A 75 -7.78 6.95 9.33
CA ARG A 75 -7.71 5.74 10.16
C ARG A 75 -8.29 4.53 9.43
N THR A 76 -7.85 3.32 9.79
CA THR A 76 -8.37 2.07 9.20
C THR A 76 -9.86 1.86 9.47
N SER A 77 -10.41 2.42 10.56
CA SER A 77 -11.83 2.36 10.92
C SER A 77 -12.77 3.10 9.97
N PHE A 78 -12.25 3.94 9.06
CA PHE A 78 -13.07 4.57 8.04
C PHE A 78 -13.59 3.55 7.02
N CYS A 79 -12.88 2.44 6.81
CA CYS A 79 -13.37 1.30 6.04
C CYS A 79 -14.36 0.52 6.89
N PHE A 80 -15.53 0.18 6.35
CA PHE A 80 -16.51 -0.64 7.06
C PHE A 80 -16.69 -2.01 6.39
N GLN A 81 -17.34 -2.02 5.22
CA GLN A 81 -17.36 -3.20 4.39
C GLN A 81 -16.03 -3.29 3.66
N TYR A 82 -15.44 -4.48 3.63
CA TYR A 82 -14.18 -4.74 2.93
C TYR A 82 -14.18 -6.19 2.47
N GLU A 83 -13.93 -6.40 1.19
CA GLU A 83 -13.89 -7.73 0.60
C GLU A 83 -12.83 -7.81 -0.49
N ILE A 84 -12.01 -8.85 -0.43
CA ILE A 84 -11.09 -9.23 -1.51
C ILE A 84 -11.82 -10.25 -2.38
N THR A 85 -12.18 -9.83 -3.59
CA THR A 85 -13.14 -10.53 -4.45
C THR A 85 -12.47 -11.46 -5.45
N ALA A 86 -11.26 -11.14 -5.91
CA ALA A 86 -10.59 -11.93 -6.95
C ALA A 86 -9.07 -11.83 -6.90
N ALA A 87 -8.43 -12.82 -7.53
CA ALA A 87 -7.00 -12.83 -7.82
C ALA A 87 -6.79 -13.26 -9.27
N HIS A 88 -6.10 -12.44 -10.05
CA HIS A 88 -5.85 -12.66 -11.47
C HIS A 88 -4.35 -12.73 -11.73
N ASN A 89 -3.90 -13.68 -12.53
CA ASN A 89 -2.55 -13.62 -13.08
C ASN A 89 -2.58 -12.63 -14.25
N LEU A 90 -1.70 -11.65 -14.23
CA LEU A 90 -1.54 -10.72 -15.34
C LEU A 90 -0.55 -11.32 -16.33
N GLN A 91 -0.91 -11.29 -17.60
CA GLN A 91 0.04 -11.56 -18.66
C GLN A 91 0.85 -10.29 -18.88
N THR A 92 2.17 -10.44 -18.78
CA THR A 92 3.13 -9.39 -19.10
C THR A 92 4.06 -9.89 -20.18
N ASP A 93 4.56 -8.97 -21.00
CA ASP A 93 5.59 -9.28 -22.00
C ASP A 93 6.93 -9.69 -21.35
N GLN A 94 7.08 -9.40 -20.05
CA GLN A 94 8.19 -9.82 -19.21
C GLN A 94 7.91 -11.19 -18.59
N SER A 95 8.96 -11.99 -18.37
CA SER A 95 8.91 -13.36 -17.81
C SER A 95 8.50 -13.43 -16.32
N GLU A 96 7.94 -12.35 -15.76
CA GLU A 96 7.60 -12.25 -14.35
C GLU A 96 6.14 -12.64 -14.10
N LEU A 97 5.90 -13.48 -13.08
CA LEU A 97 4.54 -13.83 -12.68
C LEU A 97 3.95 -12.71 -11.81
N ILE A 98 3.12 -11.85 -12.40
CA ILE A 98 2.39 -10.82 -11.67
C ILE A 98 1.00 -11.33 -11.30
N ARG A 99 0.65 -11.24 -10.01
CA ARG A 99 -0.71 -11.54 -9.51
C ARG A 99 -1.39 -10.28 -8.99
N ARG A 100 -2.52 -9.93 -9.58
CA ARG A 100 -3.38 -8.82 -9.15
C ARG A 100 -4.46 -9.33 -8.22
N PHE A 101 -4.50 -8.80 -7.00
CA PHE A 101 -5.64 -8.97 -6.09
C PHE A 101 -6.58 -7.78 -6.26
N GLN A 102 -7.89 -8.05 -6.33
CA GLN A 102 -8.92 -7.03 -6.43
C GLN A 102 -9.91 -7.17 -5.28
N GLY A 103 -10.47 -6.04 -4.85
CA GLY A 103 -11.43 -5.96 -3.77
C GLY A 103 -12.23 -4.67 -3.81
N VAL A 104 -13.23 -4.59 -2.94
CA VAL A 104 -14.12 -3.43 -2.79
C VAL A 104 -14.30 -3.12 -1.32
N SER A 105 -14.42 -1.82 -1.00
CA SER A 105 -14.73 -1.35 0.34
C SER A 105 -15.75 -0.22 0.30
N LEU A 106 -16.60 -0.15 1.32
CA LEU A 106 -17.51 0.96 1.55
C LEU A 106 -17.23 1.59 2.92
N PRO A 107 -17.24 2.93 3.03
CA PRO A 107 -17.09 3.61 4.30
C PRO A 107 -18.36 3.47 5.17
N VAL A 108 -18.24 3.83 6.44
CA VAL A 108 -19.38 3.82 7.39
C VAL A 108 -20.47 4.81 6.96
N HIS A 109 -20.09 5.95 6.39
CA HIS A 109 -20.99 7.03 5.98
C HIS A 109 -20.90 7.21 4.46
N LEU A 110 -22.05 7.10 3.77
CA LEU A 110 -22.21 7.42 2.35
C LEU A 110 -22.63 8.88 2.17
#